data_AF-A0A1Y1V1M5-F1
#
_entry.id   AF-A0A1Y1V1M5-F1
#
_cell.length_a   1.000
_cell.length_b   1.000
_cell.length_c   1.000
_cell.angle_alpha   90.00
_cell.angle_beta   90.00
_cell.angle_gamma   90.00
#
_symmetry.space_group_name_H-M   'P 1'
#
loop_
_entity.id
_entity.type
_entity.pdbx_description
1 polymer ?
#
loop_
_entity_poly.entity_id
_entity_poly.type
_entity_poly.pdbx_seq_one_letter_code
_entity_poly.pdbx_strand_id
1 'polypeptide(L)'
;MPIIDPYRNKKQKSKKIMIITNDNIRTLKPHDVCHISYNPNYDNIIDLKEFRRIQNEAVVITEEEKEKRKQKLMDERIRKTNIARERKQYIDELDQKKNYQKKDEQNGLDSNKKKRSQSNFLDILREEQSDEIKYLNELVLITKCQTIRDLQIEEKKYIENKKKKEDERMNYIIEAHRLKEVQKENEAEEKRLRDIKNGANILKQQIEEREVQRIINQEKNDQEGKALRQIFEKIRKDTIASKIEKEKEKRQRLYELQQENIELIRRKKEQQKKEEEEELKILEYIKEKDLKDKEMEEKKKKEKRDKEIQFRKLLQNQLVEIERRNKAEKLRNQRKVEEDEREWRRKEKEDALKKLRAHEEMKEELIKQRKEREKVIAIESAKLKKEFYENLKKQRLEDELEKEKERKLLEKRLQYTRDIKAQIKEKEDQLKKERQDQYKEAMKLNAERLERNSRLEQIKAQKINELRTLGVSDVLCSFIDRKYTAQKKLFDFGQASQAS
;
A
#
# COMPACT_ATOMS: atom_id res chain seq x y z
N MET A 1 -27.63 -38.47 15.47
CA MET A 1 -29.05 -38.87 15.47
C MET A 1 -29.16 -40.37 15.66
N PRO A 2 -29.76 -40.83 16.77
CA PRO A 2 -30.56 -42.04 16.81
C PRO A 2 -32.05 -41.68 16.79
N ILE A 3 -32.80 -42.35 15.93
CA ILE A 3 -34.23 -42.15 15.70
C ILE A 3 -35.00 -42.60 16.95
N ILE A 4 -35.64 -41.65 17.63
CA ILE A 4 -36.53 -41.90 18.77
C ILE A 4 -37.93 -42.13 18.20
N ASP A 5 -38.42 -43.35 18.37
CA ASP A 5 -39.77 -43.78 17.97
C ASP A 5 -40.85 -43.06 18.83
N PRO A 6 -41.74 -42.24 18.23
CA PRO A 6 -42.63 -41.35 18.98
C PRO A 6 -43.87 -42.04 19.55
N TYR A 7 -44.03 -43.36 19.42
CA TYR A 7 -45.20 -44.10 19.92
C TYR A 7 -44.90 -45.16 20.99
N ARG A 8 -43.88 -44.94 21.82
CA ARG A 8 -43.63 -45.78 23.00
C ARG A 8 -44.44 -45.31 24.23
N ASN A 9 -45.65 -45.85 24.35
CA ASN A 9 -46.39 -46.11 25.59
C ASN A 9 -46.47 -44.97 26.64
N LYS A 10 -47.39 -44.02 26.43
CA LYS A 10 -48.06 -43.31 27.53
C LYS A 10 -48.89 -44.33 28.32
N LYS A 11 -48.34 -44.92 29.38
CA LYS A 11 -49.15 -45.61 30.40
C LYS A 11 -50.09 -44.58 31.03
N GLN A 12 -51.37 -44.63 30.68
CA GLN A 12 -52.43 -43.92 31.40
C GLN A 12 -52.31 -44.30 32.89
N LYS A 13 -51.94 -43.33 33.73
CA LYS A 13 -51.94 -43.51 35.19
C LYS A 13 -53.40 -43.65 35.61
N SER A 14 -53.86 -44.88 35.85
CA SER A 14 -55.16 -45.15 36.48
C SER A 14 -55.22 -44.39 37.81
N LYS A 15 -56.10 -43.39 37.93
CA LYS A 15 -56.31 -42.64 39.18
C LYS A 15 -56.72 -43.65 40.26
N LYS A 16 -55.87 -43.84 41.27
CA LYS A 16 -56.16 -44.69 42.44
C LYS A 16 -56.71 -43.79 43.54
N ILE A 17 -57.81 -44.21 44.16
CA ILE A 17 -58.42 -43.49 45.29
C ILE A 17 -57.89 -44.16 46.58
N MET A 18 -57.33 -43.36 47.49
CA MET A 18 -56.96 -43.80 48.83
C MET A 18 -58.12 -43.55 49.78
N ILE A 19 -58.51 -44.58 50.52
CA ILE A 19 -59.50 -44.46 51.60
C ILE A 19 -58.77 -44.79 52.90
N ILE A 20 -58.85 -43.86 53.86
CA ILE A 20 -58.24 -43.98 55.19
C ILE A 20 -59.37 -44.19 56.19
N THR A 21 -59.30 -45.30 56.93
CA THR A 21 -60.14 -45.55 58.11
C THR A 21 -59.23 -45.78 59.31
N ASN A 22 -59.74 -45.62 60.55
CA ASN A 22 -58.93 -45.56 61.77
C ASN A 22 -57.91 -46.72 61.92
N ASP A 23 -58.19 -47.91 61.38
CA ASP A 23 -57.32 -49.08 61.56
C ASP A 23 -56.63 -49.58 60.28
N ASN A 24 -56.78 -48.93 59.11
CA ASN A 24 -55.95 -49.24 57.92
C ASN A 24 -56.13 -48.28 56.71
N ILE A 25 -55.10 -48.22 55.86
CA ILE A 25 -55.09 -47.49 54.58
C ILE A 25 -55.11 -48.49 53.41
N ARG A 26 -56.08 -48.38 52.49
CA ARG A 26 -56.16 -49.22 51.27
C ARG A 26 -56.25 -48.38 50.00
N THR A 27 -55.64 -48.86 48.90
CA THR A 27 -55.72 -48.26 47.56
C THR A 27 -56.51 -49.13 46.61
N LEU A 28 -57.61 -48.60 46.06
CA LEU A 28 -58.46 -49.30 45.08
C LEU A 28 -58.33 -48.69 43.68
N LYS A 29 -58.53 -49.51 42.64
CA LYS A 29 -58.66 -49.08 41.24
C LYS A 29 -60.15 -49.05 40.84
N PRO A 30 -60.66 -48.01 40.17
CA PRO A 30 -62.04 -47.99 39.67
C PRO A 30 -62.22 -49.02 38.54
N HIS A 31 -63.37 -49.70 38.49
CA HIS A 31 -63.78 -50.52 37.34
C HIS A 31 -64.29 -49.60 36.22
N ASP A 32 -63.91 -49.90 34.97
CA ASP A 32 -64.35 -49.16 33.79
C ASP A 32 -65.85 -49.38 33.53
N VAL A 33 -66.57 -48.29 33.30
CA VAL A 33 -68.02 -48.24 33.06
C VAL A 33 -68.33 -48.89 31.71
N CYS A 34 -69.27 -49.85 31.71
CA CYS A 34 -69.81 -50.47 30.50
C CYS A 34 -70.60 -49.42 29.70
N HIS A 35 -70.09 -49.02 28.54
CA HIS A 35 -70.87 -48.29 27.55
C HIS A 35 -71.70 -49.27 26.73
N ILE A 36 -73.00 -49.32 27.01
CA ILE A 36 -74.00 -49.85 26.08
C ILE A 36 -74.04 -48.87 24.91
N SER A 37 -73.41 -49.19 23.78
CA SER A 37 -73.59 -48.46 22.52
C SER A 37 -74.32 -49.33 21.53
N TYR A 38 -75.59 -49.00 21.28
CA TYR A 38 -76.34 -49.43 20.11
C TYR A 38 -75.66 -48.90 18.85
N ASN A 39 -75.26 -49.77 17.92
CA ASN A 39 -75.20 -49.53 16.47
C ASN A 39 -74.82 -50.82 15.70
N PRO A 40 -75.13 -50.90 14.39
CA PRO A 40 -76.13 -51.81 13.82
C PRO A 40 -75.61 -53.17 13.38
N ASN A 41 -76.56 -54.06 13.11
CA ASN A 41 -76.39 -55.47 12.74
C ASN A 41 -75.54 -55.67 11.46
N TYR A 42 -74.44 -56.42 11.57
CA TYR A 42 -73.70 -57.04 10.48
C TYR A 42 -73.36 -58.50 10.87
N ASP A 43 -74.34 -59.38 10.83
CA ASP A 43 -74.25 -60.81 11.20
C ASP A 43 -73.32 -61.69 10.33
N ASN A 44 -72.36 -61.13 9.57
CA ASN A 44 -71.46 -61.90 8.67
C ASN A 44 -69.95 -61.62 8.83
N ILE A 45 -69.46 -61.16 10.00
CA ILE A 45 -68.02 -60.96 10.24
C ILE A 45 -67.47 -62.11 11.11
N ILE A 46 -66.76 -63.06 10.47
CA ILE A 46 -66.01 -64.12 11.19
C ILE A 46 -64.78 -63.48 11.87
N ASP A 47 -64.59 -63.73 13.17
CA ASP A 47 -63.42 -63.25 13.92
C ASP A 47 -62.12 -63.80 13.31
N LEU A 48 -61.06 -62.99 13.28
CA LEU A 48 -59.75 -63.34 12.69
C LEU A 48 -59.16 -64.61 13.30
N LYS A 49 -59.45 -64.88 14.58
CA LYS A 49 -59.07 -66.12 15.25
C LYS A 49 -59.87 -67.32 14.74
N GLU A 50 -61.15 -67.13 14.49
CA GLU A 50 -62.05 -68.17 14.01
C GLU A 50 -61.80 -68.48 12.53
N PHE A 51 -61.52 -67.45 11.72
CA PHE A 51 -61.03 -67.61 10.35
C PHE A 51 -59.70 -68.38 10.30
N ARG A 52 -58.73 -68.02 11.16
CA ARG A 52 -57.45 -68.76 11.25
C ARG A 52 -57.63 -70.17 11.80
N ARG A 53 -58.58 -70.40 12.71
CA ARG A 53 -58.91 -71.75 13.20
C ARG A 53 -59.43 -72.60 12.04
N ILE A 54 -60.42 -72.12 11.30
CA ILE A 54 -60.99 -72.78 10.12
C ILE A 54 -59.90 -73.02 9.06
N GLN A 55 -59.04 -72.02 8.80
CA GLN A 55 -57.94 -72.13 7.85
C GLN A 55 -56.89 -73.17 8.28
N ASN A 56 -56.58 -73.27 9.57
CA ASN A 56 -55.62 -74.26 10.09
C ASN A 56 -56.21 -75.67 10.21
N GLU A 57 -57.53 -75.80 10.40
CA GLU A 57 -58.25 -77.08 10.46
C GLU A 57 -58.56 -77.65 9.06
N ALA A 58 -58.71 -76.80 8.05
CA ALA A 58 -58.91 -77.20 6.66
C ALA A 58 -57.66 -77.82 6.00
N VAL A 59 -56.47 -77.63 6.58
CA VAL A 59 -55.23 -78.24 6.10
C VAL A 59 -55.14 -79.67 6.64
N VAL A 60 -55.21 -80.67 5.77
CA VAL A 60 -55.03 -82.09 6.12
C VAL A 60 -53.56 -82.33 6.45
N ILE A 61 -53.22 -82.26 7.74
CA ILE A 61 -51.86 -82.50 8.27
C ILE A 61 -51.59 -84.01 8.27
N THR A 62 -50.50 -84.42 7.63
CA THR A 62 -50.04 -85.83 7.63
C THR A 62 -49.61 -86.30 9.03
N GLU A 63 -49.67 -87.60 9.32
CA GLU A 63 -49.35 -88.13 10.66
C GLU A 63 -47.92 -87.76 11.10
N GLU A 64 -46.96 -87.74 10.18
CA GLU A 64 -45.57 -87.33 10.44
C GLU A 64 -45.45 -85.86 10.87
N GLU A 65 -46.25 -84.96 10.30
CA GLU A 65 -46.26 -83.55 10.68
C GLU A 65 -46.91 -83.33 12.05
N LYS A 66 -47.91 -84.13 12.42
CA LYS A 66 -48.48 -84.14 13.79
C LYS A 66 -47.45 -84.57 14.82
N GLU A 67 -46.65 -85.60 14.54
CA GLU A 67 -45.59 -86.04 15.45
C GLU A 67 -44.47 -85.01 15.60
N LYS A 68 -44.00 -84.41 14.50
CA LYS A 68 -43.01 -83.32 14.54
C LYS A 68 -43.51 -82.13 15.36
N ARG A 69 -44.81 -81.81 15.28
CA ARG A 69 -45.41 -80.72 16.06
C ARG A 69 -45.52 -81.06 17.54
N LYS A 70 -45.85 -82.31 17.89
CA LYS A 70 -45.83 -82.81 19.28
C LYS A 70 -44.43 -82.80 19.87
N GLN A 71 -43.42 -83.28 19.13
CA GLN A 71 -42.02 -83.28 19.56
C GLN A 71 -41.52 -81.85 19.82
N LYS A 72 -41.75 -80.90 18.90
CA LYS A 72 -41.41 -79.49 19.11
C LYS A 72 -42.05 -78.89 20.37
N LEU A 73 -43.31 -79.26 20.65
CA LEU A 73 -44.04 -78.76 21.81
C LEU A 73 -43.51 -79.38 23.13
N MET A 74 -43.10 -80.64 23.09
CA MET A 74 -42.41 -81.30 24.21
C MET A 74 -41.02 -80.71 24.44
N ASP A 75 -40.24 -80.45 23.39
CA ASP A 75 -38.92 -79.84 23.48
C ASP A 75 -38.99 -78.42 24.07
N GLU A 76 -39.99 -77.62 23.66
CA GLU A 76 -40.24 -76.31 24.27
C GLU A 76 -40.61 -76.42 25.75
N ARG A 77 -41.41 -77.42 26.13
CA ARG A 77 -41.79 -77.65 27.53
C ARG A 77 -40.56 -78.03 28.35
N ILE A 78 -39.73 -78.94 27.86
CA ILE A 78 -38.48 -79.38 28.50
C ILE A 78 -37.49 -78.22 28.65
N ARG A 79 -37.34 -77.37 27.61
CA ARG A 79 -36.52 -76.15 27.68
C ARG A 79 -37.01 -75.20 28.77
N LYS A 80 -38.32 -74.95 28.84
CA LYS A 80 -38.92 -74.07 29.87
C LYS A 80 -38.73 -74.63 31.28
N THR A 81 -38.86 -75.96 31.47
CA THR A 81 -38.62 -76.59 32.78
C THR A 81 -37.15 -76.57 33.18
N ASN A 82 -36.23 -76.76 32.25
CA ASN A 82 -34.79 -76.71 32.52
C ASN A 82 -34.36 -75.29 32.95
N ILE A 83 -34.83 -74.26 32.24
CA ILE A 83 -34.58 -72.85 32.61
C ILE A 83 -35.14 -72.54 34.01
N ALA A 84 -36.32 -73.06 34.35
CA ALA A 84 -36.89 -72.88 35.68
C ALA A 84 -36.07 -73.62 36.77
N ARG A 85 -35.55 -74.80 36.47
CA ARG A 85 -34.70 -75.59 37.37
C ARG A 85 -33.36 -74.90 37.62
N GLU A 86 -32.71 -74.39 36.58
CA GLU A 86 -31.45 -73.63 36.69
C GLU A 86 -31.63 -72.35 37.53
N ARG A 87 -32.75 -71.63 37.33
CA ARG A 87 -33.09 -70.48 38.18
C ARG A 87 -33.30 -70.87 39.63
N LYS A 88 -33.96 -72.00 39.90
CA LYS A 88 -34.18 -72.48 41.27
C LYS A 88 -32.85 -72.88 41.93
N GLN A 89 -31.99 -73.61 41.22
CA GLN A 89 -30.66 -73.98 41.71
C GLN A 89 -29.81 -72.74 42.02
N TYR A 90 -29.83 -71.73 41.15
CA TYR A 90 -29.13 -70.47 41.39
C TYR A 90 -29.65 -69.72 42.62
N ILE A 91 -30.96 -69.73 42.87
CA ILE A 91 -31.56 -69.13 44.07
C ILE A 91 -31.17 -69.91 45.33
N ASP A 92 -31.23 -71.25 45.30
CA ASP A 92 -30.85 -72.09 46.43
C ASP A 92 -29.36 -71.92 46.78
N GLU A 93 -28.47 -71.80 45.77
CA GLU A 93 -27.05 -71.50 45.98
C GLU A 93 -26.83 -70.11 46.60
N LEU A 94 -27.62 -69.11 46.20
CA LEU A 94 -27.55 -67.77 46.79
C LEU A 94 -28.04 -67.76 48.25
N ASP A 95 -29.08 -68.52 48.57
CA ASP A 95 -29.60 -68.62 49.94
C ASP A 95 -28.65 -69.41 50.85
N GLN A 96 -28.01 -70.48 50.35
CA GLN A 96 -26.95 -71.16 51.08
C GLN A 96 -25.77 -70.20 51.35
N LYS A 97 -25.27 -69.48 50.34
CA LYS A 97 -24.20 -68.48 50.50
C LYS A 97 -24.56 -67.39 51.52
N LYS A 98 -25.81 -66.90 51.51
CA LYS A 98 -26.30 -65.93 52.51
C LYS A 98 -26.36 -66.51 53.92
N ASN A 99 -26.78 -67.76 54.08
CA ASN A 99 -26.84 -68.41 55.39
C ASN A 99 -25.44 -68.71 55.96
N TYR A 100 -24.46 -69.06 55.12
CA TYR A 100 -23.05 -69.15 55.52
C TYR A 100 -22.49 -67.79 55.95
N GLN A 101 -22.73 -66.72 55.18
CA GLN A 101 -22.30 -65.36 55.53
C GLN A 101 -22.90 -64.86 56.84
N LYS A 102 -24.19 -65.13 57.11
CA LYS A 102 -24.83 -64.78 58.40
C LYS A 102 -24.22 -65.52 59.60
N LYS A 103 -23.77 -66.77 59.42
CA LYS A 103 -23.06 -67.53 60.46
C LYS A 103 -21.66 -66.96 60.73
N ASP A 104 -20.96 -66.46 59.70
CA ASP A 104 -19.65 -65.82 59.85
C ASP A 104 -19.73 -64.45 60.54
N GLU A 105 -20.81 -63.69 60.31
CA GLU A 105 -21.08 -62.41 60.98
C GLU A 105 -21.40 -62.58 62.48
N GLN A 106 -22.12 -63.65 62.87
CA GLN A 106 -22.44 -63.95 64.28
C GLN A 106 -21.24 -64.51 65.07
N ASN A 107 -20.25 -65.13 64.41
CA ASN A 107 -19.07 -65.69 65.04
C ASN A 107 -17.95 -64.68 65.35
N GLY A 108 -18.16 -63.37 65.14
CA GLY A 108 -17.16 -62.34 65.49
C GLY A 108 -15.85 -62.42 64.70
N LEU A 109 -15.79 -63.22 63.63
CA LEU A 109 -14.63 -63.35 62.73
C LEU A 109 -14.25 -62.01 62.11
N ASP A 110 -15.24 -61.17 61.77
CA ASP A 110 -15.02 -59.84 61.22
C ASP A 110 -14.55 -58.83 62.29
N SER A 111 -15.01 -58.99 63.54
CA SER A 111 -14.51 -58.22 64.69
C SER A 111 -13.06 -58.58 65.01
N ASN A 112 -12.71 -59.87 64.97
CA ASN A 112 -11.34 -60.33 65.20
C ASN A 112 -10.38 -59.93 64.07
N LYS A 113 -10.82 -59.92 62.80
CA LYS A 113 -10.02 -59.37 61.69
C LYS A 113 -9.77 -57.88 61.83
N LYS A 114 -10.79 -57.11 62.24
CA LYS A 114 -10.66 -55.67 62.51
C LYS A 114 -9.72 -55.42 63.69
N LYS A 115 -9.87 -56.17 64.79
CA LYS A 115 -8.97 -56.09 65.95
C LYS A 115 -7.54 -56.47 65.62
N ARG A 116 -7.31 -57.51 64.81
CA ARG A 116 -5.97 -57.88 64.33
C ARG A 116 -5.39 -56.80 63.41
N SER A 117 -6.18 -56.25 62.49
CA SER A 117 -5.72 -55.16 61.60
C SER A 117 -5.40 -53.89 62.40
N GLN A 118 -6.19 -53.58 63.42
CA GLN A 118 -5.94 -52.47 64.34
C GLN A 118 -4.70 -52.73 65.19
N SER A 119 -4.53 -53.93 65.75
CA SER A 119 -3.32 -54.31 66.49
C SER A 119 -2.08 -54.18 65.62
N ASN A 120 -2.11 -54.78 64.42
CA ASN A 120 -1.01 -54.70 63.46
C ASN A 120 -0.71 -53.25 63.06
N PHE A 121 -1.72 -52.40 62.89
CA PHE A 121 -1.53 -50.98 62.60
C PHE A 121 -0.87 -50.24 63.78
N LEU A 122 -1.28 -50.55 65.01
CA LEU A 122 -0.66 -49.99 66.21
C LEU A 122 0.78 -50.49 66.40
N ASP A 123 1.05 -51.75 66.08
CA ASP A 123 2.39 -52.34 66.12
C ASP A 123 3.30 -51.67 65.08
N ILE A 124 2.83 -51.48 63.85
CA ILE A 124 3.55 -50.72 62.79
C ILE A 124 3.80 -49.27 63.24
N LEU A 125 2.82 -48.59 63.82
CA LEU A 125 2.98 -47.22 64.28
C LEU A 125 4.00 -47.12 65.42
N ARG A 126 4.06 -48.14 66.28
CA ARG A 126 5.02 -48.23 67.38
C ARG A 126 6.43 -48.52 66.85
N GLU A 127 6.55 -49.36 65.83
CA GLU A 127 7.81 -49.59 65.11
C GLU A 127 8.26 -48.33 64.37
N GLU A 128 7.37 -47.59 63.70
CA GLU A 128 7.69 -46.31 63.03
C GLU A 128 8.22 -45.22 63.99
N GLN A 129 7.92 -45.32 65.28
CA GLN A 129 8.47 -44.42 66.29
C GLN A 129 9.91 -44.73 66.68
N SER A 130 10.44 -45.91 66.33
CA SER A 130 11.86 -46.23 66.53
C SER A 130 12.77 -45.31 65.71
N ASP A 131 13.93 -44.97 66.26
CA ASP A 131 14.84 -44.02 65.63
C ASP A 131 15.47 -44.60 64.36
N GLU A 132 15.66 -45.93 64.29
CA GLU A 132 16.15 -46.63 63.10
C GLU A 132 15.16 -46.55 61.93
N ILE A 133 13.86 -46.71 62.20
CA ILE A 133 12.82 -46.60 61.16
C ILE A 133 12.61 -45.15 60.73
N LYS A 134 12.74 -44.17 61.64
CA LYS A 134 12.75 -42.75 61.28
C LYS A 134 13.90 -42.40 60.33
N TYR A 135 15.11 -42.88 60.63
CA TYR A 135 16.27 -42.70 59.76
C TYR A 135 16.09 -43.39 58.39
N LEU A 136 15.53 -44.60 58.37
CA LEU A 136 15.20 -45.28 57.10
C LEU A 136 14.16 -44.49 56.29
N ASN A 137 13.12 -43.96 56.93
CA ASN A 137 12.11 -43.11 56.30
C ASN A 137 12.73 -41.82 55.73
N GLU A 138 13.71 -41.24 56.42
CA GLU A 138 14.48 -40.10 55.91
C GLU A 138 15.26 -40.47 54.64
N LEU A 139 15.98 -41.60 54.63
CA LEU A 139 16.66 -42.09 53.41
C LEU A 139 15.69 -42.36 52.27
N VAL A 140 14.53 -42.95 52.55
CA VAL A 140 13.47 -43.20 51.55
C VAL A 140 12.95 -41.88 50.99
N LEU A 141 12.82 -40.84 51.82
CA LEU A 141 12.41 -39.52 51.35
C LEU A 141 13.49 -38.87 50.48
N ILE A 142 14.75 -38.91 50.91
CA ILE A 142 15.89 -38.38 50.16
C ILE A 142 15.99 -39.04 48.78
N THR A 143 15.89 -40.37 48.73
CA THR A 143 15.93 -41.13 47.47
C THR A 143 14.74 -40.79 46.57
N LYS A 144 13.51 -40.68 47.10
CA LYS A 144 12.35 -40.20 46.33
C LYS A 144 12.59 -38.80 45.75
N CYS A 145 13.06 -37.86 46.57
CA CYS A 145 13.39 -36.51 46.12
C CYS A 145 14.48 -36.51 45.03
N GLN A 146 15.50 -37.34 45.16
CA GLN A 146 16.57 -37.47 44.18
C GLN A 146 16.05 -38.04 42.85
N THR A 147 15.21 -39.09 42.88
CA THR A 147 14.60 -39.63 41.65
C THR A 147 13.73 -38.61 40.92
N ILE A 148 12.94 -37.81 41.65
CA ILE A 148 12.13 -36.73 41.07
C ILE A 148 13.04 -35.65 40.47
N ARG A 149 14.13 -35.28 41.16
CA ARG A 149 15.11 -34.31 40.66
C ARG A 149 15.77 -34.81 39.36
N ASP A 150 16.15 -36.08 39.30
CA ASP A 150 16.79 -36.66 38.12
C ASP A 150 15.82 -36.65 36.92
N LEU A 151 14.54 -37.00 37.14
CA LEU A 151 13.48 -36.88 36.14
C LEU A 151 13.28 -35.43 35.68
N GLN A 152 13.28 -34.45 36.60
CA GLN A 152 13.17 -33.03 36.26
C GLN A 152 14.38 -32.53 35.45
N ILE A 153 15.59 -33.01 35.75
CA ILE A 153 16.79 -32.68 34.98
C ILE A 153 16.68 -33.24 33.56
N GLU A 154 16.21 -34.48 33.41
CA GLU A 154 15.99 -35.09 32.10
C GLU A 154 14.91 -34.35 31.30
N GLU A 155 13.78 -34.02 31.93
CA GLU A 155 12.72 -33.22 31.33
C GLU A 155 13.24 -31.85 30.88
N LYS A 156 14.02 -31.17 31.73
CA LYS A 156 14.62 -29.88 31.38
C LYS A 156 15.56 -29.98 30.18
N LYS A 157 16.41 -31.02 30.12
CA LYS A 157 17.27 -31.29 28.96
C LYS A 157 16.45 -31.56 27.70
N TYR A 158 15.37 -32.32 27.82
CA TYR A 158 14.47 -32.58 26.70
C TYR A 158 13.78 -31.31 26.18
N ILE A 159 13.30 -30.45 27.08
CA ILE A 159 12.72 -29.14 26.74
C ILE A 159 13.76 -28.26 26.06
N GLU A 160 14.99 -28.20 26.59
CA GLU A 160 16.08 -27.43 25.99
C GLU A 160 16.41 -27.92 24.57
N ASN A 161 16.48 -29.23 24.37
CA ASN A 161 16.72 -29.81 23.04
C ASN A 161 15.58 -29.50 22.06
N LYS A 162 14.33 -29.55 22.51
CA LYS A 162 13.19 -29.12 21.69
C LYS A 162 13.25 -27.64 21.33
N LYS A 163 13.61 -26.77 22.28
CA LYS A 163 13.80 -25.33 22.02
C LYS A 163 14.90 -25.11 20.98
N LYS A 164 16.06 -25.75 21.14
CA LYS A 164 17.16 -25.69 20.16
C LYS A 164 16.72 -26.07 18.76
N LYS A 165 15.97 -27.17 18.60
CA LYS A 165 15.45 -27.59 17.29
C LYS A 165 14.46 -26.59 16.69
N GLU A 166 13.61 -25.98 17.51
CA GLU A 166 12.68 -24.95 17.04
C GLU A 166 13.42 -23.65 16.66
N ASP A 167 14.44 -23.27 17.43
CA ASP A 167 15.31 -22.14 17.12
C ASP A 167 16.07 -22.38 15.80
N GLU A 168 16.60 -23.58 15.58
CA GLU A 168 17.22 -23.99 14.30
C GLU A 168 16.22 -23.91 13.15
N ARG A 169 14.99 -24.38 13.35
CA ARG A 169 13.91 -24.27 12.36
C ARG A 169 13.57 -22.81 12.05
N MET A 170 13.48 -21.95 13.08
CA MET A 170 13.23 -20.53 12.89
C MET A 170 14.37 -19.84 12.16
N ASN A 171 15.62 -20.14 12.52
CA ASN A 171 16.80 -19.63 11.84
C ASN A 171 16.79 -20.01 10.35
N TYR A 172 16.41 -21.24 10.02
CA TYR A 172 16.24 -21.68 8.63
C TYR A 172 15.16 -20.86 7.88
N ILE A 173 14.02 -20.60 8.52
CA ILE A 173 12.94 -19.80 7.91
C ILE A 173 13.37 -18.35 7.72
N ILE A 174 14.05 -17.75 8.70
CA ILE A 174 14.57 -16.39 8.63
C ILE A 174 15.61 -16.28 7.52
N GLU A 175 16.54 -17.24 7.42
CA GLU A 175 17.56 -17.23 6.38
C GLU A 175 16.95 -17.43 4.99
N ALA A 176 15.96 -18.31 4.85
CA ALA A 176 15.22 -18.45 3.60
C ALA A 176 14.48 -17.16 3.21
N HIS A 177 13.94 -16.42 4.19
CA HIS A 177 13.35 -15.10 3.93
C HIS A 177 14.40 -14.08 3.50
N ARG A 178 15.55 -14.04 4.19
CA ARG A 178 16.69 -13.17 3.84
C ARG A 178 17.15 -13.42 2.41
N LEU A 179 17.35 -14.68 2.03
CA LEU A 179 17.75 -15.07 0.68
C LEU A 179 16.71 -14.66 -0.37
N LYS A 180 15.41 -14.80 -0.08
CA LYS A 180 14.34 -14.34 -0.98
C LYS A 180 14.35 -12.83 -1.17
N GLU A 181 14.57 -12.05 -0.12
CA GLU A 181 14.65 -10.59 -0.24
C GLU A 181 15.87 -10.17 -1.07
N VAL A 182 17.04 -10.77 -0.83
CA VAL A 182 18.24 -10.55 -1.66
C VAL A 182 17.97 -10.93 -3.12
N GLN A 183 17.27 -12.04 -3.37
CA GLN A 183 16.91 -12.43 -4.73
C GLN A 183 15.98 -11.42 -5.40
N LYS A 184 14.97 -10.90 -4.70
CA LYS A 184 14.09 -9.84 -5.23
C LYS A 184 14.86 -8.57 -5.56
N GLU A 185 15.82 -8.19 -4.72
CA GLU A 185 16.67 -7.03 -4.95
C GLU A 185 17.54 -7.21 -6.20
N ASN A 186 18.18 -8.37 -6.34
CA ASN A 186 18.94 -8.73 -7.54
C ASN A 186 18.07 -8.72 -8.80
N GLU A 187 16.86 -9.30 -8.75
CA GLU A 187 15.92 -9.29 -9.88
C GLU A 187 15.49 -7.87 -10.26
N ALA A 188 15.32 -6.98 -9.28
CA ALA A 188 15.00 -5.58 -9.52
C ALA A 188 16.20 -4.84 -10.15
N GLU A 189 17.43 -5.12 -9.71
CA GLU A 189 18.65 -4.57 -10.29
C GLU A 189 18.87 -5.06 -11.72
N GLU A 190 18.67 -6.35 -11.99
CA GLU A 190 18.72 -6.90 -13.35
C GLU A 190 17.68 -6.27 -14.29
N LYS A 191 16.48 -5.97 -13.79
CA LYS A 191 15.46 -5.24 -14.56
C LYS A 191 15.95 -3.83 -14.89
N ARG A 192 16.47 -3.08 -13.91
CA ARG A 192 17.05 -1.75 -14.14
C ARG A 192 18.18 -1.79 -15.16
N LEU A 193 19.07 -2.79 -15.07
CA LEU A 193 20.17 -2.94 -16.01
C LEU A 193 19.69 -3.26 -17.43
N ARG A 194 18.63 -4.08 -17.56
CA ARG A 194 17.97 -4.34 -18.86
C ARG A 194 17.36 -3.07 -19.43
N ASP A 195 16.67 -2.28 -18.62
CA ASP A 195 16.07 -1.02 -19.06
C ASP A 195 17.13 -0.01 -19.51
N ILE A 196 18.26 0.08 -18.80
CA ILE A 196 19.41 0.89 -19.20
C ILE A 196 19.97 0.43 -20.55
N LYS A 197 20.16 -0.88 -20.74
CA LYS A 197 20.64 -1.44 -22.01
C LYS A 197 19.66 -1.16 -23.16
N ASN A 198 18.36 -1.32 -22.91
CA ASN A 198 17.32 -1.03 -23.89
C ASN A 198 17.29 0.46 -24.25
N GLY A 199 17.36 1.35 -23.25
CA GLY A 199 17.45 2.79 -23.46
C GLY A 199 18.70 3.20 -24.24
N ALA A 200 19.85 2.58 -23.95
CA ALA A 200 21.08 2.80 -24.70
C ALA A 200 20.97 2.33 -26.16
N ASN A 201 20.31 1.21 -26.43
CA ASN A 201 20.07 0.73 -27.79
C ASN A 201 19.15 1.66 -28.58
N ILE A 202 18.07 2.17 -27.95
CA ILE A 202 17.17 3.15 -28.58
C ILE A 202 17.94 4.43 -28.94
N LEU A 203 18.80 4.92 -28.03
CA LEU A 203 19.62 6.10 -28.30
C LEU A 203 20.60 5.87 -29.46
N LYS A 204 21.22 4.69 -29.55
CA LYS A 204 22.08 4.33 -30.69
C LYS A 204 21.29 4.36 -32.00
N GLN A 205 20.11 3.75 -32.03
CA GLN A 205 19.23 3.78 -33.22
C GLN A 205 18.85 5.21 -33.60
N GLN A 206 18.51 6.06 -32.64
CA GLN A 206 18.21 7.47 -32.90
C GLN A 206 19.41 8.26 -33.45
N ILE A 207 20.62 7.95 -33.00
CA ILE A 207 21.85 8.57 -33.52
C ILE A 207 22.07 8.12 -34.96
N GLU A 208 21.97 6.82 -35.25
CA GLU A 208 22.10 6.27 -36.60
C GLU A 208 21.05 6.87 -37.55
N GLU A 209 19.78 6.95 -37.14
CA GLU A 209 18.72 7.59 -37.93
C GLU A 209 19.03 9.06 -38.23
N ARG A 210 19.53 9.82 -37.24
CA ARG A 210 19.92 11.22 -37.44
C ARG A 210 21.12 11.38 -38.36
N GLU A 211 22.08 10.46 -38.31
CA GLU A 211 23.21 10.45 -39.23
C GLU A 211 22.76 10.16 -40.66
N VAL A 212 21.89 9.16 -40.86
CA VAL A 212 21.29 8.87 -42.17
C VAL A 212 20.53 10.09 -42.70
N GLN A 213 19.70 10.75 -41.88
CA GLN A 213 19.01 11.97 -42.28
C GLN A 213 19.97 13.11 -42.65
N ARG A 214 21.09 13.24 -41.92
CA ARG A 214 22.13 14.22 -42.25
C ARG A 214 22.74 13.94 -43.62
N ILE A 215 23.04 12.68 -43.94
CA ILE A 215 23.57 12.26 -45.24
C ILE A 215 22.55 12.54 -46.35
N ILE A 216 21.28 12.18 -46.16
CA ILE A 216 20.21 12.45 -47.14
C ILE A 216 20.08 13.95 -47.42
N ASN A 217 20.13 14.80 -46.38
CA ASN A 217 20.04 16.25 -46.55
C ASN A 217 21.29 16.82 -47.25
N GLN A 218 22.48 16.30 -46.96
CA GLN A 218 23.70 16.65 -47.70
C GLN A 218 23.57 16.28 -49.18
N GLU A 219 23.07 15.08 -49.49
CA GLU A 219 22.86 14.65 -50.87
C GLU A 219 21.84 15.53 -51.61
N LYS A 220 20.74 15.90 -50.95
CA LYS A 220 19.77 16.86 -51.50
C LYS A 220 20.40 18.22 -51.79
N ASN A 221 21.16 18.77 -50.85
CA ASN A 221 21.87 20.04 -51.05
C ASN A 221 22.86 19.95 -52.21
N ASP A 222 23.56 18.83 -52.36
CA ASP A 222 24.49 18.61 -53.48
C ASP A 222 23.76 18.51 -54.82
N GLN A 223 22.59 17.86 -54.86
CA GLN A 223 21.74 17.79 -56.05
C GLN A 223 21.20 19.17 -56.43
N GLU A 224 20.69 19.94 -55.45
CA GLU A 224 20.25 21.33 -55.65
C GLU A 224 21.41 22.21 -56.13
N GLY A 225 22.60 22.06 -55.53
CA GLY A 225 23.82 22.75 -55.96
C GLY A 225 24.23 22.38 -57.39
N LYS A 226 24.11 21.11 -57.80
CA LYS A 226 24.34 20.67 -59.19
C LYS A 226 23.31 21.30 -60.14
N ALA A 227 22.04 21.33 -59.78
CA ALA A 227 20.98 21.93 -60.59
C ALA A 227 21.21 23.45 -60.78
N LEU A 228 21.54 24.17 -59.70
CA LEU A 228 21.88 25.59 -59.77
C LEU A 228 23.09 25.84 -60.67
N ARG A 229 24.16 25.04 -60.55
CA ARG A 229 25.33 25.12 -61.45
C ARG A 229 24.94 24.94 -62.93
N GLN A 230 24.05 23.99 -63.23
CA GLN A 230 23.57 23.81 -64.61
C GLN A 230 22.76 25.02 -65.11
N ILE A 231 21.94 25.63 -64.25
CA ILE A 231 21.20 26.87 -64.58
C ILE A 231 22.17 28.01 -64.85
N PHE A 232 23.18 28.22 -64.00
CA PHE A 232 24.20 29.25 -64.19
C PHE A 232 25.00 29.03 -65.48
N GLU A 233 25.37 27.80 -65.80
CA GLU A 233 26.05 27.47 -67.06
C GLU A 233 25.17 27.75 -68.29
N LYS A 234 23.86 27.47 -68.22
CA LYS A 234 22.91 27.85 -69.29
C LYS A 234 22.84 29.36 -69.46
N ILE A 235 22.63 30.11 -68.37
CA ILE A 235 22.61 31.59 -68.41
C ILE A 235 23.93 32.14 -68.97
N ARG A 236 25.07 31.56 -68.57
CA ARG A 236 26.39 31.93 -69.09
C ARG A 236 26.49 31.69 -70.60
N LYS A 237 26.03 30.53 -71.09
CA LYS A 237 25.99 30.23 -72.53
C LYS A 237 25.06 31.18 -73.28
N ASP A 238 23.87 31.46 -72.76
CA ASP A 238 22.90 32.38 -73.36
C ASP A 238 23.42 33.82 -73.42
N THR A 239 24.10 34.28 -72.37
CA THR A 239 24.73 35.62 -72.37
C THR A 239 25.89 35.71 -73.36
N ILE A 240 26.68 34.65 -73.52
CA ILE A 240 27.73 34.58 -74.57
C ILE A 240 27.09 34.57 -75.96
N ALA A 241 26.05 33.76 -76.19
CA ALA A 241 25.34 33.68 -77.46
C ALA A 241 24.72 35.03 -77.83
N SER A 242 24.02 35.69 -76.90
CA SER A 242 23.45 37.03 -77.11
C SER A 242 24.52 38.09 -77.43
N LYS A 243 25.71 38.00 -76.82
CA LYS A 243 26.84 38.88 -77.16
C LYS A 243 27.33 38.64 -78.59
N ILE A 244 27.46 37.38 -79.01
CA ILE A 244 27.86 37.01 -80.38
C ILE A 244 26.81 37.47 -81.40
N GLU A 245 25.53 37.26 -81.12
CA GLU A 245 24.41 37.72 -81.97
C GLU A 245 24.47 39.24 -82.18
N LYS A 246 24.60 40.00 -81.10
CA LYS A 246 24.76 41.46 -81.15
C LYS A 246 26.00 41.90 -81.92
N GLU A 247 27.11 41.14 -81.85
CA GLU A 247 28.30 41.44 -82.64
C GLU A 247 28.07 41.17 -84.13
N LYS A 248 27.38 40.08 -84.49
CA LYS A 248 26.99 39.78 -85.87
C LYS A 248 26.06 40.84 -86.44
N GLU A 249 25.02 41.25 -85.71
CA GLU A 249 24.12 42.34 -86.11
C GLU A 249 24.87 43.66 -86.31
N LYS A 250 25.85 43.97 -85.44
CA LYS A 250 26.72 45.14 -85.61
C LYS A 250 27.56 45.03 -86.88
N ARG A 251 28.14 43.87 -87.18
CA ARG A 251 28.90 43.63 -88.41
C ARG A 251 28.03 43.75 -89.67
N GLN A 252 26.81 43.20 -89.64
CA GLN A 252 25.85 43.31 -90.74
C GLN A 252 25.46 44.77 -91.00
N ARG A 253 25.08 45.52 -89.95
CA ARG A 253 24.80 46.96 -90.08
C ARG A 253 25.99 47.75 -90.60
N LEU A 254 27.20 47.41 -90.18
CA LEU A 254 28.41 48.07 -90.68
C LEU A 254 28.65 47.77 -92.17
N TYR A 255 28.37 46.55 -92.60
CA TYR A 255 28.46 46.15 -94.01
C TYR A 255 27.40 46.85 -94.88
N GLU A 256 26.14 46.93 -94.41
CA GLU A 256 25.07 47.68 -95.07
C GLU A 256 25.44 49.16 -95.22
N LEU A 257 25.95 49.78 -94.15
CA LEU A 257 26.38 51.18 -94.15
C LEU A 257 27.57 51.41 -95.09
N GLN A 258 28.48 50.43 -95.22
CA GLN A 258 29.55 50.47 -96.22
C GLN A 258 29.01 50.40 -97.66
N GLN A 259 28.03 49.53 -97.93
CA GLN A 259 27.39 49.44 -99.24
C GLN A 259 26.67 50.74 -99.59
N GLU A 260 25.87 51.30 -98.68
CA GLU A 260 25.21 52.59 -98.85
C GLU A 260 26.22 53.72 -99.11
N ASN A 261 27.36 53.72 -98.41
CA ASN A 261 28.41 54.72 -98.62
C ASN A 261 29.07 54.58 -100.01
N ILE A 262 29.30 53.36 -100.50
CA ILE A 262 29.79 53.10 -101.86
C ILE A 262 28.77 53.61 -102.89
N GLU A 263 27.47 53.31 -102.71
CA GLU A 263 26.42 53.82 -103.59
C GLU A 263 26.32 55.34 -103.56
N LEU A 264 26.48 55.96 -102.39
CA LEU A 264 26.46 57.41 -102.23
C LEU A 264 27.65 58.08 -102.91
N ILE A 265 28.85 57.48 -102.81
CA ILE A 265 30.04 57.92 -103.56
C ILE A 265 29.81 57.78 -105.07
N ARG A 266 29.20 56.67 -105.52
CA ARG A 266 28.87 56.47 -106.93
C ARG A 266 27.88 57.52 -107.45
N ARG A 267 26.80 57.78 -106.72
CA ARG A 267 25.83 58.84 -107.05
C ARG A 267 26.48 60.21 -107.09
N LYS A 268 27.37 60.53 -106.14
CA LYS A 268 28.16 61.78 -106.17
C LYS A 268 29.06 61.87 -107.40
N LYS A 269 29.73 60.79 -107.80
CA LYS A 269 30.55 60.77 -109.03
C LYS A 269 29.69 60.92 -110.30
N GLU A 270 28.50 60.33 -110.34
CA GLU A 270 27.56 60.51 -111.45
C GLU A 270 27.01 61.94 -111.51
N GLN A 271 26.78 62.58 -110.35
CA GLN A 271 26.44 64.01 -110.27
C GLN A 271 27.60 64.88 -110.76
N GLN A 272 28.84 64.62 -110.30
CA GLN A 272 30.02 65.35 -110.74
C GLN A 272 30.23 65.25 -112.26
N LYS A 273 30.03 64.07 -112.87
CA LYS A 273 30.12 63.94 -114.33
C LYS A 273 29.06 64.76 -115.07
N LYS A 274 27.83 64.84 -114.54
CA LYS A 274 26.79 65.71 -115.11
C LYS A 274 27.13 67.19 -114.95
N GLU A 275 27.67 67.57 -113.79
CA GLU A 275 28.18 68.92 -113.54
C GLU A 275 29.33 69.26 -114.51
N GLU A 276 30.29 68.35 -114.74
CA GLU A 276 31.38 68.52 -115.72
C GLU A 276 30.85 68.66 -117.17
N GLU A 277 29.84 67.87 -117.56
CA GLU A 277 29.19 67.98 -118.88
C GLU A 277 28.41 69.30 -119.05
N GLU A 278 27.76 69.78 -117.97
CA GLU A 278 27.12 71.10 -117.93
C GLU A 278 28.16 72.22 -117.96
N GLU A 279 29.28 72.08 -117.24
CA GLU A 279 30.40 73.02 -117.23
C GLU A 279 31.07 73.11 -118.60
N LEU A 280 31.25 72.02 -119.33
CA LEU A 280 31.78 72.03 -120.70
C LEU A 280 30.85 72.77 -121.67
N LYS A 281 29.53 72.56 -121.57
CA LYS A 281 28.53 73.32 -122.35
C LYS A 281 28.52 74.80 -121.97
N ILE A 282 28.68 75.11 -120.69
CA ILE A 282 28.81 76.47 -120.18
C ILE A 282 30.11 77.10 -120.69
N LEU A 283 31.23 76.36 -120.77
CA LEU A 283 32.52 76.85 -121.24
C LEU A 283 32.53 77.16 -122.74
N GLU A 284 31.86 76.35 -123.56
CA GLU A 284 31.66 76.62 -124.99
C GLU A 284 30.78 77.85 -125.21
N TYR A 285 29.69 77.98 -124.45
CA TYR A 285 28.84 79.17 -124.44
C TYR A 285 29.59 80.42 -123.93
N ILE A 286 30.43 80.29 -122.90
CA ILE A 286 31.25 81.37 -122.35
C ILE A 286 32.36 81.78 -123.32
N LYS A 287 33.01 80.87 -124.06
CA LYS A 287 34.00 81.26 -125.08
C LYS A 287 33.39 82.07 -126.22
N GLU A 288 32.18 81.73 -126.67
CA GLU A 288 31.45 82.50 -127.68
C GLU A 288 30.91 83.84 -127.14
N LYS A 289 30.64 83.91 -125.83
CA LYS A 289 30.17 85.12 -125.14
C LYS A 289 31.30 86.06 -124.72
N ASP A 290 32.45 85.55 -124.27
CA ASP A 290 33.62 86.33 -123.82
C ASP A 290 34.32 87.07 -124.97
N LEU A 291 34.21 86.56 -126.20
CA LEU A 291 34.64 87.29 -127.40
C LEU A 291 33.74 88.50 -127.70
N LYS A 292 32.45 88.45 -127.31
CA LYS A 292 31.49 89.55 -127.45
C LYS A 292 31.43 90.47 -126.22
N ASP A 293 31.77 89.95 -125.04
CA ASP A 293 31.74 90.67 -123.76
C ASP A 293 33.09 91.35 -123.41
N LYS A 294 34.23 90.92 -123.97
CA LYS A 294 35.50 91.68 -123.86
C LYS A 294 35.42 93.10 -124.44
N GLU A 295 34.57 93.33 -125.43
CA GLU A 295 34.29 94.67 -125.98
C GLU A 295 33.30 95.50 -125.12
N MET A 296 32.59 94.86 -124.18
CA MET A 296 31.57 95.48 -123.33
C MET A 296 31.96 95.58 -121.84
N GLU A 297 32.95 94.79 -121.38
CA GLU A 297 33.40 94.72 -119.98
C GLU A 297 34.35 95.85 -119.54
N GLU A 298 35.02 96.56 -120.45
CA GLU A 298 35.72 97.80 -120.05
C GLU A 298 34.75 98.91 -119.61
N LYS A 299 33.47 98.82 -120.00
CA LYS A 299 32.45 99.84 -119.70
C LYS A 299 31.62 99.59 -118.44
N LYS A 300 31.63 98.39 -117.84
CA LYS A 300 30.73 98.02 -116.70
C LYS A 300 31.43 97.60 -115.39
N LYS A 301 32.75 97.74 -115.28
CA LYS A 301 33.52 97.42 -114.05
C LYS A 301 33.38 98.41 -112.88
N LYS A 302 32.56 99.47 -112.99
CA LYS A 302 32.35 100.45 -111.91
C LYS A 302 31.07 100.27 -111.08
N GLU A 303 30.15 99.37 -111.46
CA GLU A 303 28.79 99.32 -110.86
C GLU A 303 28.52 98.13 -109.91
N LYS A 304 29.49 97.24 -109.69
CA LYS A 304 29.29 95.99 -108.91
C LYS A 304 29.71 96.04 -107.43
N ARG A 305 30.26 97.15 -106.93
CA ARG A 305 30.63 97.26 -105.50
C ARG A 305 29.47 97.61 -104.56
N ASP A 306 28.28 97.93 -105.10
CA ASP A 306 27.19 98.46 -104.28
C ASP A 306 26.10 97.44 -103.85
N LYS A 307 26.24 96.14 -104.19
CA LYS A 307 25.23 95.10 -103.84
C LYS A 307 25.67 94.08 -102.80
N GLU A 308 26.82 94.27 -102.17
CA GLU A 308 27.37 93.35 -101.16
C GLU A 308 26.85 93.60 -99.73
N ILE A 309 26.16 94.74 -99.51
CA ILE A 309 25.65 95.14 -98.18
C ILE A 309 24.27 94.54 -97.85
N GLN A 310 23.53 93.98 -98.82
CA GLN A 310 22.15 93.55 -98.56
C GLN A 310 21.99 92.10 -98.06
N PHE A 311 23.02 91.25 -98.11
CA PHE A 311 22.91 89.85 -97.70
C PHE A 311 23.18 89.61 -96.19
N ARG A 312 23.72 90.61 -95.48
CA ARG A 312 24.10 90.49 -94.05
C ARG A 312 22.93 90.61 -93.06
N LYS A 313 21.77 91.11 -93.49
CA LYS A 313 20.56 91.30 -92.64
C LYS A 313 19.64 90.07 -92.56
N LEU A 314 19.78 89.09 -93.46
CA LEU A 314 18.90 87.91 -93.49
C LEU A 314 19.27 86.83 -92.46
N LEU A 315 20.56 86.74 -92.08
CA LEU A 315 21.06 85.76 -91.11
C LEU A 315 20.71 86.11 -89.64
N GLN A 316 20.46 87.39 -89.34
CA GLN A 316 20.23 87.87 -87.97
C GLN A 316 18.82 87.51 -87.47
N ASN A 317 17.84 87.38 -88.36
CA ASN A 317 16.45 87.05 -87.98
C ASN A 317 16.25 85.57 -87.63
N GLN A 318 17.01 84.65 -88.21
CA GLN A 318 16.90 83.21 -87.92
C GLN A 318 17.45 82.82 -86.54
N LEU A 319 18.49 83.52 -86.05
CA LEU A 319 19.07 83.28 -84.71
C LEU A 319 18.12 83.68 -83.57
N VAL A 320 17.29 84.72 -83.77
CA VAL A 320 16.35 85.23 -82.76
C VAL A 320 15.15 84.28 -82.57
N GLU A 321 14.71 83.57 -83.60
CA GLU A 321 13.61 82.60 -83.49
C GLU A 321 14.02 81.32 -82.73
N ILE A 322 15.26 80.86 -82.89
CA ILE A 322 15.83 79.74 -82.13
C ILE A 322 15.97 80.13 -80.64
N GLU A 323 16.42 81.35 -80.36
CA GLU A 323 16.49 81.87 -78.99
C GLU A 323 15.11 81.98 -78.31
N ARG A 324 14.04 82.28 -79.07
CA ARG A 324 12.66 82.32 -78.54
C ARG A 324 12.13 80.93 -78.19
N ARG A 325 12.36 79.89 -79.01
CA ARG A 325 11.98 78.49 -78.68
C ARG A 325 12.71 77.97 -77.43
N ASN A 326 14.02 78.22 -77.33
CA ASN A 326 14.83 77.79 -76.19
C ASN A 326 14.44 78.47 -74.87
N LYS A 327 13.93 79.71 -74.91
CA LYS A 327 13.41 80.41 -73.72
C LYS A 327 12.10 79.80 -73.21
N ALA A 328 11.20 79.37 -74.10
CA ALA A 328 9.95 78.72 -73.73
C ALA A 328 10.14 77.31 -73.15
N GLU A 329 11.11 76.56 -73.68
CA GLU A 329 11.43 75.20 -73.21
C GLU A 329 12.15 75.20 -71.85
N LYS A 330 13.04 76.18 -71.61
CA LYS A 330 13.66 76.41 -70.29
C LYS A 330 12.63 76.69 -69.19
N LEU A 331 11.60 77.50 -69.49
CA LEU A 331 10.51 77.81 -68.55
C LEU A 331 9.62 76.59 -68.26
N ARG A 332 9.35 75.73 -69.25
CA ARG A 332 8.64 74.45 -69.04
C ARG A 332 9.44 73.48 -68.16
N ASN A 333 10.75 73.37 -68.40
CA ASN A 333 11.61 72.50 -67.61
C ASN A 333 11.76 72.97 -66.17
N GLN A 334 11.81 74.30 -65.92
CA GLN A 334 11.83 74.84 -64.56
C GLN A 334 10.53 74.54 -63.80
N ARG A 335 9.36 74.71 -64.43
CA ARG A 335 8.06 74.36 -63.80
C ARG A 335 7.94 72.86 -63.51
N LYS A 336 8.43 72.01 -64.42
CA LYS A 336 8.43 70.55 -64.24
C LYS A 336 9.35 70.11 -63.10
N VAL A 337 10.55 70.69 -63.00
CA VAL A 337 11.47 70.43 -61.88
C VAL A 337 10.86 70.88 -60.55
N GLU A 338 10.18 72.02 -60.50
CA GLU A 338 9.49 72.50 -59.28
C GLU A 338 8.28 71.64 -58.89
N GLU A 339 7.55 71.09 -59.87
CA GLU A 339 6.46 70.12 -59.63
C GLU A 339 7.00 68.78 -59.12
N ASP A 340 8.03 68.23 -59.77
CA ASP A 340 8.70 67.00 -59.34
C ASP A 340 9.31 67.16 -57.93
N GLU A 341 9.88 68.32 -57.61
CA GLU A 341 10.43 68.62 -56.26
C GLU A 341 9.32 68.75 -55.20
N ARG A 342 8.16 69.32 -55.56
CA ARG A 342 6.98 69.36 -54.67
C ARG A 342 6.43 67.97 -54.42
N GLU A 343 6.33 67.13 -55.45
CA GLU A 343 5.90 65.74 -55.31
C GLU A 343 6.89 64.90 -54.51
N TRP A 344 8.20 65.13 -54.69
CA TRP A 344 9.24 64.45 -53.95
C TRP A 344 9.19 64.80 -52.45
N ARG A 345 9.09 66.09 -52.10
CA ARG A 345 8.92 66.52 -50.69
C ARG A 345 7.62 65.97 -50.07
N ARG A 346 6.54 65.88 -50.86
CA ARG A 346 5.27 65.27 -50.39
C ARG A 346 5.46 63.78 -50.10
N LYS A 347 6.09 63.04 -51.01
CA LYS A 347 6.39 61.60 -50.81
C LYS A 347 7.32 61.37 -49.63
N GLU A 348 8.36 62.17 -49.47
CA GLU A 348 9.28 62.05 -48.32
C GLU A 348 8.57 62.32 -46.99
N LYS A 349 7.71 63.35 -46.95
CA LYS A 349 6.87 63.64 -45.77
C LYS A 349 5.88 62.51 -45.47
N GLU A 350 5.25 61.93 -46.49
CA GLU A 350 4.33 60.80 -46.34
C GLU A 350 5.05 59.54 -45.85
N ASP A 351 6.23 59.25 -46.37
CA ASP A 351 7.04 58.10 -45.95
C ASP A 351 7.60 58.27 -44.54
N ALA A 352 8.03 59.47 -44.17
CA ALA A 352 8.41 59.80 -42.79
C ALA A 352 7.22 59.62 -41.83
N LEU A 353 6.03 60.04 -42.23
CA LEU A 353 4.82 59.92 -41.42
C LEU A 353 4.34 58.46 -41.30
N LYS A 354 4.48 57.64 -42.36
CA LYS A 354 4.24 56.19 -42.30
C LYS A 354 5.23 55.50 -41.35
N LYS A 355 6.52 55.85 -41.42
CA LYS A 355 7.54 55.33 -40.50
C LYS A 355 7.25 55.70 -39.05
N LEU A 356 6.81 56.94 -38.81
CA LEU A 356 6.43 57.39 -37.47
C LEU A 356 5.22 56.59 -36.94
N ARG A 357 4.16 56.45 -37.74
CA ARG A 357 2.98 55.64 -37.37
C ARG A 357 3.35 54.18 -37.08
N ALA A 358 4.13 53.54 -37.96
CA ALA A 358 4.59 52.17 -37.75
C ALA A 358 5.42 52.05 -36.46
N HIS A 359 6.25 53.04 -36.14
CA HIS A 359 7.03 53.06 -34.90
C HIS A 359 6.16 53.30 -33.65
N GLU A 360 5.11 54.12 -33.74
CA GLU A 360 4.12 54.30 -32.68
C GLU A 360 3.32 53.02 -32.43
N GLU A 361 2.84 52.35 -33.48
CA GLU A 361 2.16 51.06 -33.41
C GLU A 361 3.06 49.99 -32.75
N MET A 362 4.31 49.88 -33.18
CA MET A 362 5.29 48.97 -32.56
C MET A 362 5.52 49.28 -31.07
N LYS A 363 5.56 50.56 -30.69
CA LYS A 363 5.68 50.96 -29.28
C LYS A 363 4.44 50.56 -28.47
N GLU A 364 3.25 50.76 -29.02
CA GLU A 364 2.01 50.33 -28.38
C GLU A 364 1.94 48.81 -28.20
N GLU A 365 2.38 48.05 -29.21
CA GLU A 365 2.48 46.59 -29.12
C GLU A 365 3.50 46.14 -28.07
N LEU A 366 4.66 46.77 -28.00
CA LEU A 366 5.66 46.49 -26.95
C LEU A 366 5.11 46.79 -25.54
N ILE A 367 4.34 47.87 -25.38
CA ILE A 367 3.67 48.20 -24.11
C ILE A 367 2.61 47.16 -23.78
N LYS A 368 1.80 46.73 -24.76
CA LYS A 368 0.79 45.67 -24.57
C LYS A 368 1.45 44.34 -24.18
N GLN A 369 2.53 43.96 -24.87
CA GLN A 369 3.29 42.75 -24.57
C GLN A 369 3.91 42.81 -23.16
N ARG A 370 4.46 43.97 -22.77
CA ARG A 370 5.00 44.18 -21.42
C ARG A 370 3.91 44.02 -20.36
N LYS A 371 2.76 44.67 -20.53
CA LYS A 371 1.62 44.56 -19.61
C LYS A 371 1.12 43.12 -19.51
N GLU A 372 1.07 42.39 -20.61
CA GLU A 372 0.62 41.00 -20.58
C GLU A 372 1.63 40.09 -19.86
N ARG A 373 2.93 40.28 -20.09
CA ARG A 373 3.98 39.59 -19.31
C ARG A 373 3.89 39.92 -17.82
N GLU A 374 3.69 41.18 -17.46
CA GLU A 374 3.50 41.61 -16.07
C GLU A 374 2.29 40.94 -15.43
N LYS A 375 1.16 40.81 -16.13
CA LYS A 375 -0.02 40.06 -15.64
C LYS A 375 0.28 38.59 -15.42
N VAL A 376 0.97 37.93 -16.36
CA VAL A 376 1.34 36.51 -16.22
C VAL A 376 2.21 36.31 -14.98
N ILE A 377 3.23 37.17 -14.79
CA ILE A 377 4.10 37.14 -13.61
C ILE A 377 3.30 37.43 -12.33
N ALA A 378 2.35 38.36 -12.37
CA ALA A 378 1.48 38.66 -11.23
C ALA A 378 0.58 37.46 -10.86
N ILE A 379 0.05 36.74 -11.86
CA ILE A 379 -0.78 35.54 -11.65
C ILE A 379 0.07 34.41 -11.07
N GLU A 380 1.26 34.17 -11.62
CA GLU A 380 2.18 33.12 -11.14
C GLU A 380 2.64 33.42 -9.71
N SER A 381 3.06 34.66 -9.42
CA SER A 381 3.44 35.05 -8.06
C SER A 381 2.27 34.95 -7.07
N ALA A 382 1.04 35.24 -7.49
CA ALA A 382 -0.15 35.05 -6.66
C ALA A 382 -0.44 33.56 -6.40
N LYS A 383 -0.26 32.68 -7.40
CA LYS A 383 -0.37 31.21 -7.22
C LYS A 383 0.68 30.70 -6.24
N LEU A 384 1.95 31.06 -6.43
CA LEU A 384 3.04 30.67 -5.54
C LEU A 384 2.81 31.15 -4.10
N LYS A 385 2.32 32.39 -3.91
CA LYS A 385 1.94 32.89 -2.58
C LYS A 385 0.83 32.06 -1.95
N LYS A 386 -0.21 31.69 -2.71
CA LYS A 386 -1.30 30.83 -2.21
C LYS A 386 -0.79 29.46 -1.78
N GLU A 387 -0.01 28.80 -2.63
CA GLU A 387 0.61 27.50 -2.32
C GLU A 387 1.51 27.59 -1.08
N PHE A 388 2.31 28.65 -0.97
CA PHE A 388 3.13 28.90 0.21
C PHE A 388 2.29 29.02 1.49
N TYR A 389 1.21 29.80 1.46
CA TYR A 389 0.32 29.94 2.63
C TYR A 389 -0.44 28.66 2.96
N GLU A 390 -0.84 27.87 1.97
CA GLU A 390 -1.45 26.56 2.20
C GLU A 390 -0.47 25.57 2.83
N ASN A 391 0.77 25.54 2.36
CA ASN A 391 1.83 24.73 2.96
C ASN A 391 2.14 25.19 4.39
N LEU A 392 2.21 26.50 4.63
CA LEU A 392 2.40 27.04 5.98
C LEU A 392 1.25 26.68 6.92
N LYS A 393 -0.01 26.68 6.42
CA LYS A 393 -1.17 26.23 7.20
C LYS A 393 -1.09 24.73 7.52
N LYS A 394 -0.71 23.89 6.54
CA LYS A 394 -0.51 22.45 6.76
C LYS A 394 0.57 22.21 7.80
N GLN A 395 1.71 22.88 7.69
CA GLN A 395 2.81 22.77 8.65
C GLN A 395 2.38 23.19 10.05
N ARG A 396 1.65 24.30 10.20
CA ARG A 396 1.09 24.72 11.50
C ARG A 396 0.13 23.68 12.10
N LEU A 397 -0.73 23.08 11.27
CA LEU A 397 -1.64 22.02 11.71
C LEU A 397 -0.89 20.76 12.14
N GLU A 398 0.17 20.39 11.42
CA GLU A 398 1.05 19.27 11.76
C GLU A 398 1.77 19.53 13.09
N ASP A 399 2.33 20.73 13.28
CA ASP A 399 2.98 21.17 14.53
C ASP A 399 2.00 21.15 15.71
N GLU A 400 0.75 21.60 15.51
CA GLU A 400 -0.30 21.58 16.53
C GLU A 400 -0.69 20.14 16.90
N LEU A 401 -0.83 19.26 15.91
CA LEU A 401 -1.13 17.84 16.12
C LEU A 401 0.02 17.13 16.86
N GLU A 402 1.27 17.44 16.54
CA GLU A 402 2.45 16.91 17.21
C GLU A 402 2.49 17.37 18.68
N LYS A 403 2.30 18.67 18.94
CA LYS A 403 2.18 19.21 20.30
C LYS A 403 1.06 18.55 21.08
N GLU A 404 -0.09 18.27 20.46
CA GLU A 404 -1.20 17.60 21.12
C GLU A 404 -0.85 16.13 21.47
N LYS A 405 -0.15 15.42 20.58
CA LYS A 405 0.36 14.07 20.85
C LYS A 405 1.37 14.08 22.00
N GLU A 406 2.29 15.04 22.02
CA GLU A 406 3.25 15.22 23.12
C GLU A 406 2.55 15.50 24.45
N ARG A 407 1.54 16.38 24.45
CA ARG A 407 0.71 16.65 25.64
C ARG A 407 0.02 15.39 26.15
N LYS A 408 -0.63 14.62 25.27
CA LYS A 408 -1.26 13.34 25.63
C LYS A 408 -0.26 12.33 26.18
N LEU A 409 0.95 12.28 25.61
CA LEU A 409 2.02 11.42 26.11
C LEU A 409 2.51 11.86 27.49
N LEU A 410 2.69 13.16 27.70
CA LEU A 410 3.06 13.73 28.99
C LEU A 410 1.99 13.44 30.05
N GLU A 411 0.71 13.61 29.73
CA GLU A 411 -0.40 13.28 30.62
C GLU A 411 -0.39 11.81 31.02
N LYS A 412 -0.17 10.89 30.06
CA LYS A 412 -0.01 9.45 30.35
C LYS A 412 1.19 9.16 31.26
N ARG A 413 2.34 9.82 31.04
CA ARG A 413 3.52 9.68 31.91
C ARG A 413 3.25 10.19 33.33
N LEU A 414 2.53 11.30 33.46
CA LEU A 414 2.12 11.85 34.75
C LEU A 414 1.14 10.93 35.48
N GLN A 415 0.16 10.37 34.78
CA GLN A 415 -0.77 9.36 35.33
C GLN A 415 0.02 8.14 35.81
N TYR A 416 0.87 7.57 34.97
CA TYR A 416 1.71 6.43 35.33
C TYR A 416 2.60 6.71 36.56
N THR A 417 3.18 7.90 36.65
CA THR A 417 3.97 8.31 37.82
C THR A 417 3.11 8.43 39.08
N ARG A 418 1.86 8.92 38.97
CA ARG A 418 0.92 8.96 40.09
C ARG A 418 0.53 7.56 40.54
N ASP A 419 0.30 6.64 39.61
CA ASP A 419 -0.08 5.25 39.90
C ASP A 419 1.07 4.52 40.60
N ILE A 420 2.32 4.69 40.15
CA ILE A 420 3.50 4.15 40.85
C ILE A 420 3.60 4.72 42.27
N LYS A 421 3.44 6.03 42.44
CA LYS A 421 3.47 6.65 43.77
C LYS A 421 2.37 6.11 44.68
N ALA A 422 1.18 5.87 44.14
CA ALA A 422 0.07 5.25 44.87
C ALA A 422 0.40 3.81 45.27
N GLN A 423 0.96 3.01 44.37
CA GLN A 423 1.40 1.62 44.66
C GLN A 423 2.49 1.57 45.73
N ILE A 424 3.49 2.47 45.65
CA ILE A 424 4.55 2.57 46.67
C ILE A 424 3.92 2.91 48.03
N LYS A 425 3.02 3.89 48.06
CA LYS A 425 2.34 4.27 49.30
C LYS A 425 1.51 3.13 49.87
N GLU A 426 0.78 2.39 49.03
CA GLU A 426 0.00 1.23 49.45
C GLU A 426 0.91 0.13 50.04
N LYS A 427 2.03 -0.17 49.37
CA LYS A 427 3.04 -1.10 49.87
C LYS A 427 3.65 -0.66 51.20
N GLU A 428 3.98 0.62 51.34
CA GLU A 428 4.48 1.18 52.61
C GLU A 428 3.43 1.06 53.73
N ASP A 429 2.17 1.32 53.43
CA ASP A 429 1.08 1.22 54.40
C ASP A 429 0.80 -0.25 54.78
N GLN A 430 0.92 -1.19 53.85
CA GLN A 430 0.88 -2.64 54.12
C GLN A 430 2.03 -3.04 55.06
N LEU A 431 3.27 -2.65 54.75
CA LEU A 431 4.43 -2.94 55.61
C LEU A 431 4.30 -2.33 57.00
N LYS A 432 3.74 -1.12 57.11
CA LYS A 432 3.43 -0.49 58.41
C LYS A 432 2.39 -1.28 59.18
N LYS A 433 1.32 -1.76 58.53
CA LYS A 433 0.29 -2.60 59.16
C LYS A 433 0.87 -3.94 59.62
N GLU A 434 1.63 -4.63 58.77
CA GLU A 434 2.30 -5.87 59.12
C GLU A 434 3.21 -5.68 60.34
N ARG A 435 4.00 -4.61 60.39
CA ARG A 435 4.83 -4.28 61.55
C ARG A 435 4.00 -3.99 62.80
N GLN A 436 2.88 -3.28 62.66
CA GLN A 436 1.97 -3.02 63.78
C GLN A 436 1.31 -4.31 64.28
N ASP A 437 0.96 -5.24 63.39
CA ASP A 437 0.34 -6.49 63.74
C ASP A 437 1.34 -7.45 64.40
N GLN A 438 2.58 -7.54 63.88
CA GLN A 438 3.69 -8.20 64.57
C GLN A 438 3.92 -7.64 65.98
N TYR A 439 3.88 -6.31 66.13
CA TYR A 439 4.02 -5.68 67.44
C TYR A 439 2.85 -6.01 68.38
N LYS A 440 1.61 -6.02 67.88
CA LYS A 440 0.43 -6.42 68.66
C LYS A 440 0.52 -7.90 69.06
N GLU A 441 0.96 -8.77 68.18
CA GLU A 441 1.17 -10.19 68.45
C GLU A 441 2.26 -10.38 69.50
N ALA A 442 3.39 -9.69 69.38
CA ALA A 442 4.44 -9.70 70.39
C ALA A 442 3.94 -9.19 71.75
N MET A 443 3.12 -8.14 71.76
CA MET A 443 2.50 -7.62 72.99
C MET A 443 1.53 -8.62 73.62
N LYS A 444 0.70 -9.31 72.82
CA LYS A 444 -0.19 -10.37 73.30
C LYS A 444 0.60 -11.52 73.89
N LEU A 445 1.62 -12.01 73.20
CA LEU A 445 2.49 -13.09 73.67
C LEU A 445 3.19 -12.70 74.98
N ASN A 446 3.65 -11.46 75.09
CA ASN A 446 4.25 -10.95 76.32
C ASN A 446 3.22 -10.85 77.47
N ALA A 447 1.99 -10.40 77.19
CA ALA A 447 0.91 -10.35 78.17
C ALA A 447 0.54 -11.77 78.68
N GLU A 448 0.40 -12.74 77.77
CA GLU A 448 0.18 -14.15 78.11
C GLU A 448 1.34 -14.73 78.93
N ARG A 449 2.58 -14.37 78.59
CA ARG A 449 3.78 -14.77 79.35
C ARG A 449 3.76 -14.18 80.77
N LEU A 450 3.39 -12.90 80.91
CA LEU A 450 3.27 -12.24 82.21
C LEU A 450 2.15 -12.85 83.06
N GLU A 451 1.00 -13.14 82.47
CA GLU A 451 -0.12 -13.80 83.16
C GLU A 451 0.28 -15.20 83.63
N ARG A 452 0.92 -16.00 82.77
CA ARG A 452 1.48 -17.31 83.12
C ARG A 452 2.47 -17.18 84.28
N ASN A 453 3.38 -16.20 84.22
CA ASN A 453 4.36 -15.95 85.27
C ASN A 453 3.70 -15.59 86.60
N SER A 454 2.67 -14.74 86.58
CA SER A 454 1.89 -14.37 87.78
C SER A 454 1.18 -15.58 88.39
N ARG A 455 0.53 -16.42 87.56
CA ARG A 455 -0.09 -17.68 88.02
C ARG A 455 0.93 -18.63 88.66
N LEU A 456 2.10 -18.80 88.03
CA LEU A 456 3.18 -19.64 88.57
C LEU A 456 3.74 -19.08 89.90
N GLU A 457 3.83 -17.76 90.04
CA GLU A 457 4.24 -17.11 91.29
C GLU A 457 3.20 -17.26 92.40
N GLN A 458 1.91 -17.19 92.09
CA GLN A 458 0.82 -17.49 93.04
C GLN A 458 0.89 -18.94 93.53
N ILE A 459 1.03 -19.91 92.62
CA ILE A 459 1.15 -21.34 92.97
C ILE A 459 2.42 -21.58 93.81
N LYS A 460 3.54 -20.95 93.44
CA LYS A 460 4.79 -21.01 94.21
C LYS A 460 4.59 -20.46 95.63
N ALA A 461 3.94 -19.30 95.78
CA ALA A 461 3.66 -18.69 97.07
C ALA A 461 2.75 -19.57 97.93
N GLN A 462 1.71 -20.17 97.34
CA GLN A 462 0.85 -21.14 98.01
C GLN A 462 1.64 -22.34 98.52
N LYS A 463 2.47 -22.97 97.67
CA LYS A 463 3.30 -24.11 98.07
C LYS A 463 4.35 -23.77 99.15
N ILE A 464 4.96 -22.59 99.07
CA ILE A 464 5.89 -22.13 100.12
C ILE A 464 5.15 -21.90 101.43
N ASN A 465 3.93 -21.34 101.39
CA ASN A 465 3.10 -21.14 102.58
C ASN A 465 2.62 -22.48 103.17
N GLU A 466 2.23 -23.44 102.33
CA GLU A 466 1.92 -24.81 102.76
C GLU A 466 3.10 -25.45 103.50
N LEU A 467 4.32 -25.32 102.97
CA LEU A 467 5.54 -25.80 103.63
C LEU A 467 5.80 -25.09 104.98
N ARG A 468 5.52 -23.78 105.07
CA ARG A 468 5.60 -23.06 106.35
C ARG A 468 4.56 -23.54 107.36
N THR A 469 3.32 -23.83 106.92
CA THR A 469 2.28 -24.37 107.79
C THR A 469 2.57 -25.79 108.28
N LEU A 470 3.35 -26.57 107.52
CA LEU A 470 3.84 -27.90 107.88
C LEU A 470 5.07 -27.88 108.81
N GLY A 471 5.53 -26.70 109.26
CA GLY A 471 6.61 -26.55 110.23
C GLY A 471 8.03 -26.62 109.65
N VAL A 472 8.19 -26.48 108.33
CA VAL A 472 9.52 -26.47 107.69
C VAL A 472 10.23 -25.13 107.98
N SER A 473 11.51 -25.20 108.38
CA SER A 473 12.33 -24.02 108.69
C SER A 473 12.42 -23.03 107.52
N ASP A 474 12.29 -21.72 107.81
CA ASP A 474 12.34 -20.63 106.84
C ASP A 474 13.64 -20.61 106.00
N VAL A 475 14.75 -21.12 106.55
CA VAL A 475 16.02 -21.24 105.84
C VAL A 475 15.90 -22.18 104.64
N LEU A 476 15.20 -23.31 104.80
CA LEU A 476 14.96 -24.28 103.72
C LEU A 476 13.93 -23.77 102.70
N CYS A 477 12.87 -23.09 103.17
CA CYS A 477 11.91 -22.42 102.29
C CYS A 477 12.58 -21.36 101.40
N SER A 478 13.50 -20.57 101.96
CA SER A 478 14.28 -19.58 101.19
C SER A 478 15.28 -20.22 100.22
N PHE A 479 15.83 -21.40 100.57
CA PHE A 479 16.71 -22.16 99.68
C PHE A 479 15.96 -22.73 98.47
N ILE A 480 14.76 -23.28 98.68
CA ILE A 480 13.88 -23.78 97.60
C ILE A 480 13.49 -22.63 96.66
N ASP A 481 13.17 -21.46 97.22
CA ASP A 481 12.84 -20.27 96.44
C ASP A 481 14.02 -19.84 95.53
N ARG A 482 15.23 -19.75 96.08
CA ARG A 482 16.45 -19.42 95.32
C ARG A 482 16.74 -20.46 94.23
N LYS A 483 16.60 -21.75 94.54
CA LYS A 483 16.80 -22.85 93.57
C LYS A 483 15.77 -22.80 92.43
N TYR A 484 14.50 -22.58 92.75
CA TYR A 484 13.44 -22.43 91.74
C TYR A 484 13.68 -21.20 90.86
N THR A 485 14.07 -20.07 91.44
CA THR A 485 14.36 -18.84 90.68
C THR A 485 15.57 -19.01 89.75
N ALA A 486 16.59 -19.75 90.16
CA ALA A 486 17.73 -20.10 89.29
C ALA A 486 17.30 -21.03 88.14
N GLN A 487 16.46 -22.04 88.40
CA GLN A 487 15.94 -22.93 87.35
C GLN A 487 14.97 -22.21 86.39
N LYS A 488 14.10 -21.32 86.89
CA LYS A 488 13.19 -20.51 86.06
C LYS A 488 13.97 -19.66 85.05
N LYS A 489 15.07 -19.04 85.46
CA LYS A 489 15.96 -18.29 84.56
C LYS A 489 16.54 -19.15 83.43
N LEU A 490 16.88 -20.42 83.71
CA LEU A 490 17.32 -21.36 82.67
C LEU A 490 16.20 -21.72 81.69
N PHE A 491 14.99 -21.99 82.17
CA PHE A 491 13.83 -22.30 81.32
C PHE A 491 13.42 -21.11 80.45
N ASP A 492 13.42 -19.90 80.99
CA ASP A 492 13.11 -18.67 80.26
C ASP A 492 14.14 -18.35 79.16
N PHE A 493 15.41 -18.71 79.37
CA PHE A 493 16.48 -18.58 78.37
C PHE A 493 16.34 -19.60 77.23
N GLY A 494 16.00 -20.85 77.56
CA GLY A 494 15.80 -21.92 76.56
C GLY A 494 14.60 -21.67 75.65
N GLN A 495 13.54 -21.02 76.13
CA GLN A 495 12.40 -20.64 75.29
C GLN A 495 12.68 -19.42 74.40
N ALA A 496 13.56 -18.52 74.83
CA ALA A 496 13.98 -17.36 74.00
C ALA A 496 14.86 -17.79 72.81
N SER A 497 15.65 -18.87 72.93
CA SER A 497 16.50 -19.36 71.84
C SER A 497 15.76 -20.20 70.79
N GLN A 498 14.52 -20.62 71.03
CA GLN A 498 13.69 -21.34 70.07
C GLN A 498 12.73 -20.43 69.28
N ALA A 499 12.62 -19.15 69.67
CA ALA A 499 11.71 -18.17 69.07
C ALA A 499 12.42 -17.05 68.27
N SER A 500 13.75 -17.11 68.15
CA SER A 500 14.56 -16.33 67.20
C SER A 500 14.90 -17.21 66.01
#